data_AF-A0A420MQ17-F1
#
_entry.id   AF-A0A420MQ17-F1
#
_cell.length_a   1.000
_cell.length_b   1.000
_cell.length_c   1.000
_cell.angle_alpha   90.00
_cell.angle_beta   90.00
_cell.angle_gamma   90.00
#
_symmetry.space_group_name_H-M   'P 1'
#
loop_
_entity.id
_entity.type
_entity.pdbx_description
1 polymer ?
#
loop_
_entity_poly.entity_id
_entity_poly.type
_entity_poly.pdbx_seq_one_letter_code
_entity_poly.pdbx_strand_id
1 'polypeptide(L)'
;MQGTWNLHNALQVHVDKDLKNEPHFLLLTSSVSGTVGTATESNYCSANGFLDAFAQWRRSRGQACVAVGLGMISEVGYQHENPEIESLLLLKGVLAEKESQDVASQHGHAVVVSAATWFTSIPSTLSPAFAPVADSDTLRIAIMQLIKTRFSNLILVAIDQISEDKPLPSFGVDIMIASEFRSWLWTVLRIDIPFLDIMSTKTSLAVLAELVKGKL
;
A
#
# COMPACT_ATOMS: atom_id res chain seq x y z
N MET A 1 16.84 -2.00 -10.48
CA MET A 1 17.42 -2.00 -11.84
C MET A 1 18.95 -2.00 -11.82
N GLN A 2 19.62 -0.94 -11.33
CA GLN A 2 21.09 -0.83 -11.37
C GLN A 2 21.82 -2.00 -10.66
N GLY A 3 21.33 -2.43 -9.49
CA GLY A 3 21.92 -3.56 -8.75
C GLY A 3 21.90 -4.87 -9.57
N THR A 4 20.79 -5.17 -10.24
CA THR A 4 20.64 -6.33 -11.13
C THR A 4 21.65 -6.30 -12.27
N TRP A 5 21.85 -5.13 -12.87
CA TRP A 5 22.81 -4.96 -13.97
C TRP A 5 24.26 -5.10 -13.49
N ASN A 6 24.58 -4.53 -12.33
CA ASN A 6 25.90 -4.67 -11.71
C ASN A 6 26.21 -6.14 -11.39
N LEU A 7 25.24 -6.88 -10.85
CA LEU A 7 25.38 -8.30 -10.57
C LEU A 7 25.57 -9.11 -11.86
N HIS A 8 24.85 -8.77 -12.93
CA HIS A 8 25.07 -9.39 -14.24
C HIS A 8 26.50 -9.22 -14.74
N ASN A 9 27.02 -7.99 -14.72
CA ASN A 9 28.37 -7.70 -15.20
C ASN A 9 29.43 -8.42 -14.35
N ALA A 10 29.25 -8.44 -13.02
CA ALA A 10 30.14 -9.17 -12.12
C ALA A 10 30.16 -10.67 -12.44
N LEU A 11 29.01 -11.25 -12.77
CA LEU A 11 28.92 -12.66 -13.18
C LEU A 11 29.52 -12.92 -14.56
N GLN A 12 29.44 -11.98 -15.52
CA GLN A 12 30.06 -12.13 -16.84
C GLN A 12 31.60 -12.18 -16.77
N VAL A 13 32.21 -11.38 -15.90
CA VAL A 13 33.69 -11.32 -15.75
C VAL A 13 34.29 -12.67 -15.34
N HIS A 14 33.52 -13.54 -14.68
CA HIS A 14 33.94 -14.86 -14.25
C HIS A 14 33.58 -15.99 -15.22
N VAL A 15 32.75 -15.75 -16.23
CA VAL A 15 32.34 -16.77 -17.22
C VAL A 15 33.41 -16.97 -18.30
N ASP A 16 34.25 -15.97 -18.57
CA ASP A 16 35.24 -16.00 -19.66
C ASP A 16 36.60 -16.64 -19.30
N LYS A 17 36.89 -16.93 -18.02
CA LYS A 17 38.24 -17.38 -17.61
C LYS A 17 38.41 -18.86 -17.30
N ASP A 18 37.34 -19.56 -16.96
CA ASP A 18 37.32 -21.02 -16.81
C ASP A 18 35.86 -21.44 -16.89
N LEU A 19 35.54 -22.35 -17.82
CA LEU A 19 34.19 -22.73 -18.28
C LEU A 19 33.22 -23.33 -17.22
N LYS A 20 33.29 -22.96 -15.94
CA LYS A 20 32.59 -23.65 -14.84
C LYS A 20 31.90 -22.77 -13.80
N ASN A 21 31.96 -21.44 -13.91
CA ASN A 21 31.44 -20.56 -12.84
C ASN A 21 30.20 -19.75 -13.24
N GLU A 22 29.37 -20.25 -14.15
CA GLU A 22 28.02 -19.72 -14.22
C GLU A 22 27.25 -20.13 -12.95
N PRO A 23 26.58 -19.20 -12.25
CA PRO A 23 25.77 -19.57 -11.10
C PRO A 23 24.66 -20.54 -11.53
N HIS A 24 24.47 -21.61 -10.76
CA HIS A 24 23.45 -22.61 -11.04
C HIS A 24 22.03 -22.02 -10.96
N PHE A 25 21.86 -20.92 -10.22
CA PHE A 25 20.61 -20.17 -10.13
C PHE A 25 20.90 -18.69 -9.92
N LEU A 26 20.01 -17.84 -10.45
CA LEU A 26 19.94 -16.43 -10.12
C LEU A 26 18.48 -16.07 -9.96
N LEU A 27 18.08 -15.73 -8.74
CA LEU A 27 16.71 -15.38 -8.40
C LEU A 27 16.59 -13.86 -8.29
N LEU A 28 15.58 -13.30 -8.94
CA LEU A 28 15.17 -11.91 -8.80
C LEU A 28 13.79 -11.88 -8.16
N THR A 29 13.66 -11.12 -7.08
CA THR A 29 12.38 -10.87 -6.43
C THR A 29 11.69 -9.74 -7.18
N SER A 30 10.68 -10.09 -7.98
CA SER A 30 9.78 -9.18 -8.68
C SER A 30 8.45 -9.12 -7.92
N SER A 31 7.46 -8.42 -8.46
CA SER A 31 6.12 -8.32 -7.89
C SER A 31 5.04 -8.43 -8.96
N VAL A 32 3.89 -8.99 -8.58
CA VAL A 32 2.68 -9.01 -9.41
C VAL A 32 2.29 -7.60 -9.88
N SER A 33 2.59 -6.56 -9.08
CA SER A 33 2.40 -5.14 -9.45
C SER A 33 3.08 -4.75 -10.77
N GLY A 34 4.17 -5.43 -11.16
CA GLY A 34 4.85 -5.21 -12.45
C GLY A 34 4.04 -5.65 -13.67
N THR A 35 3.09 -6.58 -13.51
CA THR A 35 2.26 -7.13 -14.60
C THR A 35 0.87 -6.52 -14.65
N VAL A 36 0.19 -6.39 -13.50
CA VAL A 36 -1.16 -5.81 -13.43
C VAL A 36 -1.16 -4.29 -13.37
N GLY A 37 -0.03 -3.67 -13.02
CA GLY A 37 0.09 -2.23 -12.89
C GLY A 37 -0.68 -1.71 -11.67
N THR A 38 0.04 -1.32 -10.64
CA THR A 38 -0.56 -0.68 -9.47
C THR A 38 -0.57 0.83 -9.67
N ALA A 39 -1.76 1.44 -9.59
CA ALA A 39 -1.91 2.89 -9.69
C ALA A 39 -0.97 3.57 -8.67
N THR A 40 -0.25 4.60 -9.14
CA THR A 40 0.75 5.39 -8.39
C THR A 40 2.06 4.72 -7.98
N GLU A 41 2.24 3.46 -8.34
CA GLU A 41 3.51 2.74 -8.16
C GLU A 41 4.28 2.61 -9.48
N SER A 42 4.19 3.57 -10.41
CA SER A 42 4.76 3.45 -11.77
C SER A 42 6.27 3.16 -11.77
N ASN A 43 7.02 3.76 -10.85
CA ASN A 43 8.46 3.50 -10.67
C ASN A 43 8.71 2.06 -10.18
N TYR A 44 7.87 1.55 -9.29
CA TYR A 44 7.96 0.20 -8.76
C TYR A 44 7.50 -0.84 -9.81
N CYS A 45 6.39 -0.58 -10.51
CA CYS A 45 5.88 -1.42 -11.60
C CYS A 45 6.89 -1.51 -12.75
N SER A 46 7.49 -0.38 -13.16
CA SER A 46 8.52 -0.37 -14.20
C SER A 46 9.81 -1.08 -13.76
N ALA A 47 10.20 -0.96 -12.49
CA ALA A 47 11.34 -1.71 -11.95
C ALA A 47 11.09 -3.22 -11.95
N ASN A 48 9.90 -3.67 -11.55
CA ASN A 48 9.55 -5.10 -11.56
C ASN A 48 9.39 -5.64 -13.00
N GLY A 49 8.76 -4.88 -13.89
CA GLY A 49 8.70 -5.21 -15.32
C GLY A 49 10.09 -5.32 -15.96
N PHE A 50 11.05 -4.48 -15.55
CA PHE A 50 12.46 -4.65 -15.93
C PHE A 50 13.04 -5.98 -15.44
N LEU A 51 12.80 -6.39 -14.19
CA LEU A 51 13.32 -7.66 -13.65
C LEU A 51 12.77 -8.86 -14.41
N ASP A 52 11.48 -8.84 -14.75
CA ASP A 52 10.81 -9.90 -15.52
C ASP A 52 11.39 -10.00 -16.94
N ALA A 53 11.52 -8.86 -17.63
CA ALA A 53 12.13 -8.78 -18.96
C ALA A 53 13.62 -9.17 -18.93
N PHE A 54 14.35 -8.75 -17.91
CA PHE A 54 15.76 -9.07 -17.73
C PHE A 54 15.97 -10.59 -17.54
N ALA A 55 15.12 -11.24 -16.74
CA ALA A 55 15.20 -12.69 -16.56
C ALA A 55 14.94 -13.44 -17.87
N GLN A 56 13.99 -13.00 -18.68
CA GLN A 56 13.75 -13.57 -20.02
C GLN A 56 14.94 -13.36 -20.96
N TRP A 57 15.49 -12.14 -21.00
CA TRP A 57 16.66 -11.77 -21.81
C TRP A 57 17.93 -12.54 -21.42
N ARG A 58 18.09 -12.87 -20.14
CA ARG A 58 19.21 -13.66 -19.63
C ARG A 58 19.04 -15.15 -19.98
N ARG A 59 17.83 -15.71 -19.81
CA ARG A 59 17.52 -17.08 -20.23
C ARG A 59 17.66 -17.30 -21.74
N SER A 60 17.34 -16.31 -22.58
CA SER A 60 17.51 -16.43 -24.03
C SER A 60 18.98 -16.52 -24.47
N ARG A 61 19.93 -16.17 -23.58
CA ARG A 61 21.37 -16.36 -23.75
C ARG A 61 21.89 -17.68 -23.17
N GLY A 62 20.98 -18.57 -22.76
CA GLY A 62 21.32 -19.82 -22.08
C GLY A 62 21.73 -19.62 -20.62
N GLN A 63 21.56 -18.41 -20.06
CA GLN A 63 22.04 -18.11 -18.71
C GLN A 63 20.95 -18.28 -17.65
N ALA A 64 21.32 -18.80 -16.48
CA ALA A 64 20.41 -19.01 -15.36
C ALA A 64 19.85 -17.67 -14.85
N CYS A 65 18.51 -17.55 -14.85
CA CYS A 65 17.79 -16.46 -14.20
C CYS A 65 16.29 -16.75 -14.09
N VAL A 66 15.71 -16.50 -12.91
CA VAL A 66 14.27 -16.54 -12.66
C VAL A 66 13.87 -15.25 -11.95
N ALA A 67 12.81 -14.61 -12.42
CA ALA A 67 12.14 -13.54 -11.70
C ALA A 67 10.84 -14.11 -11.13
N VAL A 68 10.64 -13.97 -9.81
CA VAL A 68 9.43 -14.42 -9.13
C VAL A 68 8.59 -13.20 -8.82
N GLY A 69 7.41 -13.10 -9.43
CA GLY A 69 6.44 -12.05 -9.14
C GLY A 69 5.75 -12.34 -7.82
N LEU A 70 6.35 -11.89 -6.71
CA LEU A 70 5.80 -12.12 -5.39
C LEU A 70 4.53 -11.29 -5.20
N GLY A 71 3.50 -11.94 -4.64
CA GLY A 71 2.33 -11.27 -4.09
C GLY A 71 2.68 -10.59 -2.76
N MET A 72 1.66 -10.16 -2.02
CA MET A 72 1.87 -9.65 -0.68
C MET A 72 2.36 -10.77 0.25
N ILE A 73 3.39 -10.47 1.04
CA ILE A 73 3.94 -11.40 2.05
C ILE A 73 3.57 -10.83 3.42
N SER A 74 2.62 -11.45 4.11
CA SER A 74 2.07 -10.94 5.38
C SER A 74 2.87 -11.36 6.62
N GLU A 75 3.68 -12.41 6.55
CA GLU A 75 4.32 -13.00 7.74
C GLU A 75 5.71 -12.42 8.08
N VAL A 76 6.48 -11.91 7.11
CA VAL A 76 7.80 -11.30 7.39
C VAL A 76 8.12 -10.17 6.39
N GLY A 77 8.49 -8.99 6.90
CA GLY A 77 8.88 -7.82 6.12
C GLY A 77 8.36 -6.50 6.72
N TYR A 78 8.59 -5.37 6.03
CA TYR A 78 8.23 -4.00 6.47
C TYR A 78 6.74 -3.84 6.87
N GLN A 79 5.85 -4.74 6.44
CA GLN A 79 4.43 -4.75 6.79
C GLN A 79 4.13 -5.31 8.19
N HIS A 80 5.01 -6.13 8.79
CA HIS A 80 4.81 -6.63 10.15
C HIS A 80 4.95 -5.52 11.21
N GLU A 81 5.63 -4.43 10.86
CA GLU A 81 5.73 -3.22 11.71
C GLU A 81 4.52 -2.30 11.57
N ASN A 82 3.57 -2.58 10.66
CA ASN A 82 2.46 -1.66 10.36
C ASN A 82 1.14 -2.41 10.03
N PRO A 83 0.39 -2.89 11.04
CA PRO A 83 -0.82 -3.71 10.89
C PRO A 83 -1.98 -3.02 10.14
N GLU A 84 -1.92 -1.70 9.96
CA GLU A 84 -2.92 -0.93 9.19
C GLU A 84 -2.81 -1.13 7.66
N ILE A 85 -1.65 -1.60 7.17
CA ILE A 85 -1.43 -1.83 5.73
C ILE A 85 -2.20 -3.07 5.26
N GLU A 86 -2.37 -4.08 6.12
CA GLU A 86 -3.06 -5.34 5.82
C GLU A 86 -4.56 -5.12 5.56
N SER A 87 -5.21 -4.31 6.40
CA SER A 87 -6.64 -4.00 6.31
C SER A 87 -7.00 -3.13 5.09
N LEU A 88 -6.10 -2.21 4.71
CA LEU A 88 -6.27 -1.37 3.52
C LEU A 88 -6.11 -2.16 2.20
N LEU A 89 -5.40 -3.29 2.22
CA LEU A 89 -5.10 -4.12 1.05
C LEU A 89 -6.13 -5.24 0.83
N LEU A 90 -6.71 -5.79 1.91
CA LEU A 90 -7.92 -6.63 1.82
C LEU A 90 -9.08 -5.87 1.13
N LEU A 91 -9.17 -4.57 1.37
CA LEU A 91 -10.16 -3.71 0.71
C LEU A 91 -9.90 -3.51 -0.81
N LYS A 92 -8.65 -3.68 -1.27
CA LYS A 92 -8.24 -3.57 -2.69
C LYS A 92 -8.35 -4.90 -3.45
N GLY A 93 -8.84 -5.98 -2.81
CA GLY A 93 -9.07 -7.28 -3.47
C GLY A 93 -7.80 -8.06 -3.79
N VAL A 94 -6.66 -7.68 -3.22
CA VAL A 94 -5.40 -8.46 -3.30
C VAL A 94 -5.42 -9.45 -2.15
N LEU A 95 -5.63 -10.73 -2.47
CA LEU A 95 -5.56 -11.81 -1.48
C LEU A 95 -4.08 -12.04 -1.12
N ALA A 96 -3.73 -11.84 0.14
CA ALA A 96 -2.47 -12.32 0.68
C ALA A 96 -2.53 -13.86 0.72
N GLU A 97 -1.60 -14.53 0.04
CA GLU A 97 -1.44 -15.98 0.18
C GLU A 97 -0.80 -16.23 1.54
N LYS A 98 -1.62 -16.67 2.51
CA LYS A 98 -1.12 -17.25 3.75
C LYS A 98 -0.46 -18.57 3.43
N GLU A 99 0.85 -18.66 3.63
CA GLU A 99 1.55 -19.94 3.58
C GLU A 99 1.09 -20.78 4.78
N SER A 100 0.67 -22.01 4.48
CA SER A 100 -0.02 -22.91 5.38
C SER A 100 0.84 -23.35 6.56
N GLN A 101 0.51 -22.86 7.76
CA GLN A 101 0.77 -23.52 9.04
C GLN A 101 -0.48 -23.50 9.92
N ASP A 102 -1.54 -24.19 9.46
CA ASP A 102 -2.65 -24.57 10.34
C ASP A 102 -2.39 -25.97 10.92
N VAL A 103 -1.69 -25.99 12.06
CA VAL A 103 -1.87 -27.01 13.09
C VAL A 103 -1.95 -26.30 14.44
N ALA A 104 -3.13 -26.42 15.07
CA ALA A 104 -3.51 -25.93 16.40
C ALA A 104 -3.62 -24.39 16.48
N SER A 105 -4.67 -23.79 17.03
CA SER A 105 -5.65 -24.27 17.99
C SER A 105 -6.76 -23.21 18.10
N GLN A 106 -7.99 -23.70 18.28
CA GLN A 106 -9.12 -22.91 18.75
C GLN A 106 -8.79 -22.12 20.03
N HIS A 107 -9.53 -21.02 20.21
CA HIS A 107 -9.71 -20.16 21.39
C HIS A 107 -8.90 -18.85 21.41
N GLY A 108 -9.55 -17.77 20.96
CA GLY A 108 -9.11 -16.38 21.18
C GLY A 108 -10.32 -15.44 21.12
N HIS A 109 -10.66 -14.88 22.27
CA HIS A 109 -11.82 -14.03 22.56
C HIS A 109 -12.26 -13.06 21.43
N ALA A 110 -13.50 -13.21 20.99
CA ALA A 110 -14.24 -12.11 20.37
C ALA A 110 -14.46 -11.03 21.43
N VAL A 111 -13.59 -10.02 21.44
CA VAL A 111 -13.83 -8.79 22.18
C VAL A 111 -15.02 -8.11 21.50
N VAL A 112 -16.17 -8.18 22.16
CA VAL A 112 -17.31 -7.31 21.85
C VAL A 112 -16.87 -5.91 22.24
N VAL A 113 -16.23 -5.22 21.31
CA VAL A 113 -15.99 -3.78 21.42
C VAL A 113 -17.36 -3.15 21.50
N SER A 114 -17.62 -2.45 22.60
CA SER A 114 -18.80 -1.59 22.78
C SER A 114 -18.72 -0.49 21.72
N ALA A 115 -19.19 -0.80 20.52
CA ALA A 115 -19.14 0.11 19.39
C ALA A 115 -19.78 1.43 19.81
N ALA A 116 -19.03 2.52 19.65
CA ALA A 116 -19.51 3.85 19.97
C ALA A 116 -20.86 4.09 19.28
N THR A 117 -21.78 4.81 19.92
CA THR A 117 -23.18 4.98 19.45
C THR A 117 -23.27 5.46 18.01
N TRP A 118 -22.30 6.23 17.54
CA TRP A 118 -22.21 6.69 16.16
C TRP A 118 -21.93 5.57 15.14
N PHE A 119 -21.27 4.47 15.53
CA PHE A 119 -20.95 3.36 14.62
C PHE A 119 -22.21 2.62 14.15
N THR A 120 -23.30 2.69 14.93
CA THR A 120 -24.59 2.15 14.50
C THR A 120 -25.31 3.04 13.49
N SER A 121 -24.91 4.31 13.38
CA SER A 121 -25.52 5.28 12.46
C SER A 121 -24.92 5.27 11.05
N ILE A 122 -23.76 4.61 10.86
CA ILE A 122 -23.13 4.50 9.53
C ILE A 122 -23.72 3.33 8.73
N PRO A 123 -23.80 3.45 7.39
CA PRO A 123 -24.18 2.32 6.53
C PRO A 123 -23.28 1.10 6.76
N SER A 124 -23.87 -0.10 6.79
CA SER A 124 -23.14 -1.36 7.01
C SER A 124 -22.06 -1.64 5.96
N THR A 125 -22.17 -1.02 4.79
CA THR A 125 -21.16 -1.06 3.72
C THR A 125 -19.87 -0.34 4.09
N LEU A 126 -19.92 0.64 5.00
CA LEU A 126 -18.78 1.44 5.44
C LEU A 126 -18.20 0.95 6.77
N SER A 127 -18.87 0.04 7.48
CA SER A 127 -18.38 -0.52 8.75
C SER A 127 -16.95 -1.06 8.68
N PRO A 128 -16.50 -1.77 7.62
CA PRO A 128 -15.11 -2.22 7.53
C PRO A 128 -14.10 -1.07 7.49
N ALA A 129 -14.45 0.06 6.86
CA ALA A 129 -13.58 1.23 6.77
C ALA A 129 -13.40 1.94 8.12
N PHE A 130 -14.43 1.94 8.95
CA PHE A 130 -14.43 2.57 10.27
C PHE A 130 -14.07 1.61 11.41
N ALA A 131 -13.93 0.31 11.16
CA ALA A 131 -13.60 -0.69 12.19
C ALA A 131 -12.31 -0.36 12.97
N PRO A 132 -11.22 0.12 12.35
CA PRO A 132 -9.99 0.49 13.08
C PRO A 132 -10.17 1.70 14.01
N VAL A 133 -11.22 2.50 13.80
CA VAL A 133 -11.53 3.72 14.55
C VAL A 133 -12.88 3.62 15.26
N ALA A 134 -13.38 2.40 15.50
CA ALA A 134 -14.69 2.18 16.13
C ALA A 134 -14.71 2.62 17.61
N ASP A 135 -13.54 2.68 18.24
CA ASP A 135 -13.34 3.08 19.64
C ASP A 135 -13.38 4.61 19.85
N SER A 136 -13.44 5.41 18.78
CA SER A 136 -13.45 6.87 18.90
C SER A 136 -14.73 7.40 19.54
N ASP A 137 -14.64 8.44 20.37
CA ASP A 137 -15.78 9.02 21.09
C ASP A 137 -16.89 9.53 20.16
N THR A 138 -16.52 10.07 18.99
CA THR A 138 -17.47 10.66 18.04
C THR A 138 -17.11 10.32 16.60
N LEU A 139 -18.13 10.31 15.72
CA LEU A 139 -17.96 10.13 14.28
C LEU A 139 -16.94 11.11 13.68
N ARG A 140 -16.92 12.36 14.17
CA ARG A 140 -15.95 13.37 13.70
C ARG A 140 -14.51 12.96 14.00
N ILE A 141 -14.25 12.47 15.21
CA ILE A 141 -12.92 12.01 15.62
C ILE A 141 -12.52 10.78 14.82
N ALA A 142 -13.45 9.84 14.62
CA ALA A 142 -13.20 8.65 13.81
C ALA A 142 -12.85 8.99 12.35
N ILE A 143 -13.62 9.89 11.71
CA ILE A 143 -13.34 10.38 10.36
C ILE A 143 -11.98 11.07 10.32
N MET A 144 -11.68 11.94 11.30
CA MET A 144 -10.39 12.63 11.37
C MET A 144 -9.24 11.64 11.45
N GLN A 145 -9.30 10.67 12.37
CA GLN A 145 -8.27 9.64 12.52
C GLN A 145 -8.11 8.83 11.23
N LEU A 146 -9.21 8.38 10.62
CA LEU A 146 -9.17 7.61 9.38
C LEU A 146 -8.51 8.40 8.22
N ILE A 147 -8.94 9.65 8.02
CA ILE A 147 -8.41 10.53 6.96
C ILE A 147 -6.93 10.86 7.24
N LYS A 148 -6.58 11.18 8.50
CA LYS A 148 -5.23 11.58 8.90
C LYS A 148 -4.24 10.42 8.79
N THR A 149 -4.62 9.22 9.22
CA THR A 149 -3.85 7.99 9.04
C THR A 149 -3.61 7.70 7.57
N ARG A 150 -4.66 7.78 6.73
CA ARG A 150 -4.49 7.59 5.29
C ARG A 150 -3.56 8.63 4.68
N PHE A 151 -3.75 9.90 5.04
CA PHE A 151 -2.97 11.01 4.52
C PHE A 151 -1.49 10.90 4.92
N SER A 152 -1.22 10.56 6.18
CA SER A 152 0.10 10.23 6.74
C SER A 152 0.85 9.21 5.90
N ASN A 153 0.21 8.08 5.63
CA ASN A 153 0.78 7.01 4.82
C ASN A 153 1.00 7.42 3.35
N LEU A 154 0.19 8.34 2.83
CA LEU A 154 0.28 8.80 1.46
C LEU A 154 1.45 9.78 1.23
N ILE A 155 1.73 10.64 2.21
CA ILE A 155 2.83 11.63 2.13
C ILE A 155 4.13 11.15 2.81
N LEU A 156 4.11 9.97 3.45
CA LEU A 156 5.23 9.40 4.21
C LEU A 156 5.74 10.31 5.33
N VAL A 157 4.81 11.00 6.00
CA VAL A 157 5.08 11.85 7.18
C VAL A 157 4.36 11.23 8.37
N ALA A 158 5.03 11.17 9.52
CA ALA A 158 4.46 10.60 10.73
C ALA A 158 3.19 11.36 11.19
N ILE A 159 2.22 10.61 11.74
CA ILE A 159 0.87 11.13 12.06
C ILE A 159 0.88 12.27 13.07
N ASP A 160 1.88 12.32 13.96
CA ASP A 160 2.11 13.35 14.97
C ASP A 160 2.60 14.68 14.38
N GLN A 161 3.29 14.63 13.24
CA GLN A 161 3.83 15.81 12.56
C GLN A 161 2.80 16.50 11.64
N ILE A 162 1.64 15.87 11.43
CA ILE A 162 0.59 16.38 10.56
C ILE A 162 -0.38 17.26 11.35
N SER A 163 -0.35 18.55 11.05
CA SER A 163 -1.29 19.51 11.57
C SER A 163 -2.62 19.46 10.81
N GLU A 164 -3.73 19.37 11.54
CA GLU A 164 -5.08 19.21 10.97
C GLU A 164 -5.63 20.49 10.34
N ASP A 165 -5.11 21.64 10.74
CA ASP A 165 -5.56 22.97 10.30
C ASP A 165 -4.76 23.53 9.12
N LYS A 166 -3.58 22.95 8.85
CA LYS A 166 -2.75 23.40 7.73
C LYS A 166 -3.35 22.93 6.40
N PRO A 167 -3.29 23.76 5.34
CA PRO A 167 -3.75 23.36 4.02
C PRO A 167 -3.00 22.14 3.48
N LEU A 168 -3.69 21.21 2.82
CA LEU A 168 -3.09 20.01 2.24
C LEU A 168 -1.88 20.33 1.32
N PRO A 169 -1.94 21.34 0.43
CA PRO A 169 -0.79 21.69 -0.43
C PRO A 169 0.49 22.08 0.34
N SER A 170 0.38 22.52 1.59
CA SER A 170 1.54 22.90 2.41
C SER A 170 2.41 21.71 2.83
N PHE A 171 1.88 20.49 2.72
CA PHE A 171 2.59 19.23 2.99
C PHE A 171 3.26 18.64 1.74
N GLY A 172 3.35 19.40 0.65
CA GLY A 172 3.91 18.91 -0.62
C GLY A 172 2.93 18.05 -1.42
N VAL A 173 1.62 18.17 -1.15
CA VAL A 173 0.59 17.49 -1.94
C VAL A 173 0.61 18.01 -3.37
N ASP A 174 0.99 17.13 -4.28
CA ASP A 174 0.96 17.37 -5.72
C ASP A 174 -0.28 16.74 -6.37
N ILE A 175 -0.35 16.83 -7.70
CA ILE A 175 -1.47 16.30 -8.50
C ILE A 175 -1.60 14.78 -8.30
N MET A 176 -0.50 14.06 -8.12
CA MET A 176 -0.48 12.61 -7.95
C MET A 176 -1.05 12.23 -6.58
N ILE A 177 -0.56 12.84 -5.51
CA ILE A 177 -1.03 12.63 -4.14
C ILE A 177 -2.52 12.98 -4.01
N ALA A 178 -2.93 14.13 -4.55
CA ALA A 178 -4.34 14.53 -4.51
C ALA A 178 -5.26 13.56 -5.27
N SER A 179 -4.80 12.99 -6.39
CA SER A 179 -5.57 12.01 -7.16
C SER A 179 -5.74 10.67 -6.43
N GLU A 180 -4.70 10.17 -5.77
CA GLU A 180 -4.75 8.97 -4.92
C GLU A 180 -5.69 9.16 -3.75
N PHE A 181 -5.56 10.31 -3.08
CA PHE A 181 -6.38 10.61 -1.92
C PHE A 181 -7.87 10.68 -2.28
N ARG A 182 -8.19 11.33 -3.41
CA ARG A 182 -9.53 11.34 -3.98
C ARG A 182 -10.05 9.95 -4.32
N SER A 183 -9.23 9.14 -5.00
CA SER A 183 -9.60 7.78 -5.41
C SER A 183 -9.91 6.90 -4.21
N TRP A 184 -9.12 7.05 -3.13
CA TRP A 184 -9.36 6.37 -1.86
C TRP A 184 -10.68 6.82 -1.20
N LEU A 185 -10.96 8.12 -1.12
CA LEU A 185 -12.24 8.63 -0.57
C LEU A 185 -13.45 8.05 -1.30
N TRP A 186 -13.38 7.95 -2.63
CA TRP A 186 -14.43 7.32 -3.43
C TRP A 186 -14.54 5.81 -3.21
N THR A 187 -13.40 5.12 -3.15
CA THR A 187 -13.38 3.66 -3.04
C THR A 187 -13.86 3.19 -1.66
N VAL A 188 -13.40 3.87 -0.61
CA VAL A 188 -13.59 3.45 0.78
C VAL A 188 -14.84 4.07 1.38
N LEU A 189 -15.06 5.37 1.17
CA LEU A 189 -16.17 6.10 1.78
C LEU A 189 -17.33 6.34 0.84
N ARG A 190 -17.19 6.03 -0.47
CA ARG A 190 -18.19 6.34 -1.52
C ARG A 190 -18.52 7.83 -1.63
N ILE A 191 -17.56 8.68 -1.26
CA ILE A 191 -17.70 10.14 -1.27
C ILE A 191 -16.85 10.71 -2.40
N ASP A 192 -17.50 11.44 -3.31
CA ASP A 192 -16.78 12.22 -4.32
C ASP A 192 -16.43 13.60 -3.76
N ILE A 193 -15.14 13.92 -3.79
CA ILE A 193 -14.59 15.23 -3.45
C ILE A 193 -13.91 15.79 -4.70
N PRO A 194 -14.31 16.96 -5.20
CA PRO A 194 -13.68 17.57 -6.36
C PRO A 194 -12.17 17.72 -6.19
N PHE A 195 -11.41 17.42 -7.25
CA PHE A 195 -9.96 17.54 -7.23
C PHE A 195 -9.48 18.96 -6.84
N LEU A 196 -10.17 19.99 -7.34
CA LEU A 196 -9.85 21.39 -7.03
C LEU A 196 -10.04 21.70 -5.54
N ASP A 197 -10.96 21.02 -4.86
CA ASP A 197 -11.16 21.21 -3.42
C ASP A 197 -10.00 20.61 -2.65
N ILE A 198 -9.47 19.45 -3.04
CA ILE A 198 -8.29 18.83 -2.39
C ILE A 198 -7.04 19.69 -2.57
N MET A 199 -6.86 20.29 -3.75
CA MET A 199 -5.71 21.14 -4.07
C MET A 199 -5.87 22.60 -3.59
N SER A 200 -7.02 22.95 -3.02
CA SER A 200 -7.28 24.31 -2.56
C SER A 200 -6.44 24.65 -1.34
N THR A 201 -5.91 25.88 -1.30
CA THR A 201 -5.19 26.42 -0.13
C THR A 201 -6.08 26.63 1.09
N LYS A 202 -7.40 26.45 0.95
CA LYS A 202 -8.38 26.55 2.04
C LYS A 202 -8.75 25.19 2.64
N THR A 203 -8.34 24.09 2.00
CA THR A 203 -8.73 22.75 2.42
C THR A 203 -7.65 22.17 3.30
N SER A 204 -7.97 21.99 4.57
CA SER A 204 -7.18 21.26 5.55
C SER A 204 -7.83 19.90 5.84
N LEU A 205 -7.17 19.04 6.63
CA LEU A 205 -7.78 17.78 7.07
C LEU A 205 -9.04 18.03 7.90
N ALA A 206 -9.06 19.07 8.73
CA ALA A 206 -10.24 19.51 9.48
C ALA A 206 -11.44 19.83 8.57
N VAL A 207 -11.21 20.61 7.51
CA VAL A 207 -12.26 20.95 6.54
C VAL A 207 -12.74 19.70 5.80
N LEU A 208 -11.81 18.82 5.41
CA LEU A 208 -12.14 17.59 4.70
C LEU A 208 -12.96 16.62 5.56
N ALA A 209 -12.63 16.51 6.85
CA ALA A 209 -13.38 15.68 7.79
C ALA A 209 -14.83 16.17 7.96
N GLU A 210 -15.06 17.49 8.00
CA GLU A 210 -16.43 18.05 8.03
C GLU A 210 -17.18 17.80 6.71
N LEU A 211 -16.51 17.93 5.56
CA LEU A 211 -17.10 17.62 4.25
C LEU A 211 -17.50 16.15 4.14
N VAL A 212 -16.66 15.24 4.64
CA VAL A 212 -16.95 13.80 4.68
C VAL A 212 -18.11 13.51 5.62
N LYS A 213 -18.11 14.10 6.83
CA LYS A 213 -19.19 13.94 7.80
C LYS A 213 -20.54 14.42 7.25
N GLY A 214 -20.57 15.52 6.49
CA GLY A 214 -21.81 16.04 5.89
C GLY A 214 -22.35 15.19 4.73
N LYS A 215 -21.56 14.24 4.21
CA LYS A 215 -21.94 13.36 3.09
C LYS A 215 -22.15 11.89 3.52
N LEU A 216 -21.86 11.56 4.77
CA LEU A 216 -22.21 10.29 5.42
C LEU A 216 -23.66 10.33 5.93
#